data_AF-A0A848USV6-F1
#
_entry.id   AF-A0A848USV6-F1
#
_cell.length_a   1.000
_cell.length_b   1.000
_cell.length_c   1.000
_cell.angle_alpha   90.00
_cell.angle_beta   90.00
_cell.angle_gamma   90.00
#
_symmetry.space_group_name_H-M   'P 1'
#
loop_
_entity.id
_entity.type
_entity.pdbx_description
1 polymer ?
#
loop_
_entity_poly.entity_id
_entity_poly.type
_entity_poly.pdbx_seq_one_letter_code
_entity_poly.pdbx_strand_id
1 'polypeptide(L)'
;MKKHILVFIMLCIGVFSFGQDTYMVNGESLELKTEIEGPLSLLWNTINGEYRYFVRTSDGNFTELKNTRGNNNSYNEAYKSVLSKLTNGQSTNNLKLTLYDLRRFIDNYNKSVLSSYTTLPPDPKVGFNFALSGGFTNNPFISNPDNFKTPLIGAELEVFESRDLVRHSGFLQFRHTFDTDEFQYSASEFSLGYRYRFISKSSFALYGQVKFAALNFTNVTFTDANNMQQTLNDTSFDVPFIFGIGSDIRVGTTS
;
A
#
# COMPACT_ATOMS: atom_id res chain seq x y z
N MET A 1 20.17 31.84 2.49
CA MET A 1 20.09 30.79 3.55
C MET A 1 18.89 30.99 4.50
N LYS A 2 18.74 32.14 5.20
CA LYS A 2 17.65 32.35 6.18
C LYS A 2 16.22 32.19 5.62
N LYS A 3 15.95 32.64 4.38
CA LYS A 3 14.63 32.54 3.74
C LYS A 3 14.23 31.10 3.36
N HIS A 4 15.18 30.26 2.99
CA HIS A 4 14.91 28.85 2.62
C HIS A 4 14.69 27.97 3.86
N ILE A 5 15.35 28.27 4.97
CA ILE A 5 15.11 27.61 6.27
C ILE A 5 13.68 27.89 6.76
N LEU A 6 13.20 29.13 6.60
CA LEU A 6 11.83 29.50 6.98
C LEU A 6 10.78 28.72 6.18
N VAL A 7 10.98 28.57 4.87
CA VAL A 7 10.09 27.80 3.98
C VAL A 7 10.10 26.30 4.34
N PHE A 8 11.28 25.75 4.67
CA PHE A 8 11.40 24.36 5.10
C PHE A 8 10.70 24.11 6.45
N ILE A 9 10.83 25.02 7.42
CA ILE A 9 10.13 24.97 8.71
C ILE A 9 8.61 25.07 8.51
N MET A 10 8.14 25.94 7.60
CA MET A 10 6.71 26.09 7.32
C MET A 10 6.11 24.84 6.63
N LEU A 11 6.90 24.11 5.85
CA LEU A 11 6.51 22.83 5.25
C LEU A 11 6.40 21.71 6.30
N CYS A 12 7.24 21.72 7.34
CA CYS A 12 7.23 20.71 8.42
C CYS A 12 6.09 20.92 9.43
N ILE A 13 5.50 22.11 9.53
CA ILE A 13 4.38 22.38 10.46
C ILE A 13 3.05 21.83 9.93
N GLY A 14 2.94 21.57 8.62
CA GLY A 14 1.71 21.09 7.98
C GLY A 14 1.39 19.59 8.15
N VAL A 15 2.22 18.81 8.84
CA VAL A 15 2.09 17.33 8.89
C VAL A 15 1.43 16.74 10.14
N PHE A 16 0.96 17.54 11.11
CA PHE A 16 0.35 16.98 12.32
C PHE A 16 -0.90 17.72 12.76
N SER A 17 -2.06 17.31 12.25
CA SER A 17 -3.36 17.53 12.91
C SER A 17 -4.45 16.63 12.28
N PHE A 18 -4.32 15.31 12.44
CA PHE A 18 -5.53 14.48 12.55
C PHE A 18 -5.82 14.38 14.04
N GLY A 19 -6.68 15.27 14.53
CA GLY A 19 -7.01 15.39 15.95
C GLY A 19 -7.66 14.13 16.48
N GLN A 20 -7.09 13.57 17.55
CA GLN A 20 -7.82 12.68 18.43
C GLN A 20 -8.56 13.59 19.42
N ASP A 21 -9.89 13.47 19.49
CA ASP A 21 -10.67 14.25 20.44
C ASP A 21 -10.83 13.46 21.73
N THR A 22 -10.85 14.16 22.86
CA THR A 22 -11.09 13.54 24.17
C THR A 22 -12.58 13.50 24.46
N TYR A 23 -13.10 12.31 24.74
CA TYR A 23 -14.51 12.05 25.05
C TYR A 23 -14.67 11.41 26.42
N MET A 24 -15.76 11.76 27.11
CA MET A 24 -16.16 11.08 28.35
C MET A 24 -17.10 9.91 28.01
N VAL A 25 -16.63 8.68 28.20
CA VAL A 25 -17.39 7.45 27.96
C VAL A 25 -17.49 6.66 29.26
N ASN A 26 -18.70 6.50 29.80
CA ASN A 26 -18.94 5.77 31.06
C ASN A 26 -18.06 6.24 32.25
N GLY A 27 -17.75 7.54 32.32
CA GLY A 27 -16.92 8.13 33.38
C GLY A 27 -15.41 8.04 33.13
N GLU A 28 -14.98 7.43 32.03
CA GLU A 28 -13.58 7.36 31.59
C GLU A 28 -13.33 8.43 30.50
N SER A 29 -12.21 9.14 30.61
CA SER A 29 -11.76 10.09 29.59
C SER A 29 -10.93 9.35 28.55
N LEU A 30 -11.45 9.24 27.32
CA LEU A 30 -10.84 8.48 26.22
C LEU A 30 -10.53 9.39 25.04
N GLU A 31 -9.30 9.31 24.52
CA GLU A 31 -8.98 9.87 23.22
C GLU A 31 -9.54 8.95 22.14
N LEU A 32 -10.36 9.46 21.23
CA LEU A 32 -10.95 8.68 20.13
C LEU A 32 -10.81 9.42 18.80
N LYS A 33 -10.59 8.65 17.74
CA LYS A 33 -10.62 9.10 16.35
C LYS A 33 -12.00 8.85 15.78
N THR A 34 -12.57 9.86 15.14
CA THR A 34 -13.83 9.72 14.40
C THR A 34 -13.56 9.10 13.03
N GLU A 35 -14.13 7.94 12.76
CA GLU A 35 -14.07 7.26 11.45
C GLU A 35 -15.26 7.65 10.57
N ILE A 36 -16.45 7.71 11.18
CA ILE A 36 -17.70 8.09 10.51
C ILE A 36 -18.43 9.10 11.39
N GLU A 37 -18.89 10.18 10.79
CA GLU A 37 -19.81 11.13 11.41
C GLU A 37 -21.17 11.10 10.72
N GLY A 38 -22.24 10.94 11.51
CA GLY A 38 -23.61 10.82 11.01
C GLY A 38 -24.60 10.44 12.12
N PRO A 39 -25.85 10.10 11.76
CA PRO A 39 -26.90 9.67 12.71
C PRO A 39 -26.42 8.60 13.69
N LEU A 40 -25.61 7.66 13.21
CA LEU A 40 -24.76 6.82 14.03
C LEU A 40 -23.30 7.07 13.63
N SER A 41 -22.52 7.62 14.54
CA SER A 41 -21.10 7.89 14.33
C SER A 41 -20.25 6.71 14.81
N LEU A 42 -19.15 6.43 14.13
CA LEU A 42 -18.17 5.40 14.51
C LEU A 42 -16.88 6.08 14.97
N LEU A 43 -16.43 5.73 16.16
CA LEU A 43 -15.18 6.20 16.74
C LEU A 43 -14.30 5.01 17.15
N TRP A 44 -12.99 5.21 17.18
CA TRP A 44 -12.05 4.17 17.58
C TRP A 44 -10.75 4.72 18.15
N ASN A 45 -10.05 3.91 18.93
CA ASN A 45 -8.62 4.12 19.20
C ASN A 45 -7.93 2.79 19.53
N THR A 46 -6.61 2.83 19.57
CA THR A 46 -5.79 1.74 20.11
C THR A 46 -5.44 2.06 21.55
N ILE A 47 -5.97 1.28 22.51
CA ILE A 47 -5.77 1.49 23.94
C ILE A 47 -5.16 0.21 24.51
N ASN A 48 -4.00 0.33 25.18
CA ASN A 48 -3.24 -0.83 25.67
C ASN A 48 -2.92 -1.88 24.58
N GLY A 49 -2.70 -1.44 23.35
CA GLY A 49 -2.39 -2.32 22.21
C GLY A 49 -3.61 -2.99 21.57
N GLU A 50 -4.82 -2.74 22.07
CA GLU A 50 -6.06 -3.31 21.55
C GLU A 50 -6.90 -2.26 20.81
N TYR A 51 -7.49 -2.64 19.68
CA TYR A 51 -8.46 -1.82 18.99
C TYR A 51 -9.79 -1.81 19.75
N ARG A 52 -10.22 -0.62 20.17
CA ARG A 52 -11.52 -0.39 20.81
C ARG A 52 -12.39 0.47 19.89
N TYR A 53 -13.63 0.04 19.70
CA TYR A 53 -14.59 0.69 18.82
C TYR A 53 -15.79 1.19 19.61
N PHE A 54 -16.29 2.35 19.25
CA PHE A 54 -17.39 3.01 19.91
C PHE A 54 -18.36 3.55 18.88
N VAL A 55 -19.65 3.50 19.19
CA VAL A 55 -20.68 4.19 18.42
C VAL A 55 -21.26 5.33 19.24
N ARG A 56 -21.52 6.46 18.58
CA ARG A 56 -22.18 7.63 19.16
C ARG A 56 -23.48 7.89 18.42
N THR A 57 -24.61 7.89 19.13
CA THR A 57 -25.91 8.26 18.55
C THR A 57 -26.04 9.79 18.45
N SER A 58 -27.00 10.28 17.65
CA SER A 58 -27.31 11.72 17.56
C SER A 58 -27.58 12.39 18.91
N ASP A 59 -28.08 11.64 19.89
CA ASP A 59 -28.35 12.15 21.25
C ASP A 59 -27.08 12.28 22.11
N GLY A 60 -25.90 11.96 21.55
CA GLY A 60 -24.60 12.05 22.23
C GLY A 60 -24.25 10.85 23.10
N ASN A 61 -25.06 9.78 23.08
CA ASN A 61 -24.79 8.57 23.87
C ASN A 61 -23.70 7.72 23.22
N PHE A 62 -22.67 7.38 23.99
CA PHE A 62 -21.57 6.50 23.57
C PHE A 62 -21.83 5.06 24.00
N THR A 63 -21.60 4.11 23.10
CA THR A 63 -21.63 2.68 23.41
C THR A 63 -20.39 2.00 22.85
N GLU A 64 -19.66 1.28 23.71
CA GLU A 64 -18.51 0.48 23.29
C GLU A 64 -18.96 -0.83 22.62
N LEU A 65 -18.37 -1.15 21.49
CA LEU A 65 -18.62 -2.39 20.74
C LEU A 65 -17.69 -3.50 21.25
N LYS A 66 -18.18 -4.31 22.17
CA LYS A 66 -17.40 -5.36 22.83
C LYS A 66 -17.51 -6.70 22.11
N ASN A 67 -16.38 -7.41 22.08
CA ASN A 67 -16.33 -8.82 21.69
C ASN A 67 -15.47 -9.59 22.69
N THR A 68 -16.11 -10.14 23.72
CA THR A 68 -15.38 -10.81 24.82
C THR A 68 -15.34 -12.31 24.59
N ARG A 69 -14.18 -12.91 24.88
CA ARG A 69 -13.99 -14.35 24.82
C ARG A 69 -14.70 -15.03 26.00
N GLY A 70 -15.55 -16.01 25.70
CA GLY A 70 -16.21 -16.85 26.69
C GLY A 70 -15.36 -18.04 27.13
N ASN A 71 -15.86 -18.78 28.12
CA ASN A 71 -15.17 -19.93 28.75
C ASN A 71 -14.90 -21.10 27.80
N ASN A 72 -15.62 -21.17 26.70
CA ASN A 72 -15.54 -22.20 25.66
C ASN A 72 -14.63 -21.81 24.48
N ASN A 73 -13.74 -20.82 24.67
CA ASN A 73 -12.90 -20.22 23.63
C ASN A 73 -13.67 -19.54 22.47
N SER A 74 -15.00 -19.46 22.52
CA SER A 74 -15.79 -18.72 21.53
C SER A 74 -15.99 -17.28 21.96
N TYR A 75 -16.08 -16.38 21.00
CA TYR A 75 -16.43 -14.99 21.22
C TYR A 75 -17.95 -14.83 21.38
N ASN A 76 -18.39 -13.91 22.24
CA ASN A 76 -19.81 -13.68 22.47
C ASN A 76 -20.46 -12.72 21.46
N GLU A 77 -19.66 -12.03 20.64
CA GLU A 77 -20.11 -11.12 19.58
C GLU A 77 -21.14 -10.07 20.04
N ALA A 78 -21.07 -9.61 21.29
CA ALA A 78 -22.08 -8.72 21.89
C ALA A 78 -22.35 -7.44 21.06
N TYR A 79 -21.33 -6.94 20.35
CA TYR A 79 -21.45 -5.83 19.41
C TYR A 79 -22.53 -6.04 18.33
N LYS A 80 -22.77 -7.27 17.87
CA LYS A 80 -23.77 -7.58 16.83
C LYS A 80 -25.18 -7.26 17.30
N SER A 81 -25.51 -7.60 18.55
CA SER A 81 -26.82 -7.30 19.14
C SER A 81 -26.99 -5.81 19.43
N VAL A 82 -25.94 -5.15 19.91
CA VAL A 82 -25.91 -3.69 20.11
C VAL A 82 -26.19 -2.97 18.80
N LEU A 83 -25.44 -3.29 17.75
CA LEU A 83 -25.59 -2.66 16.45
C LEU A 83 -26.97 -2.93 15.84
N SER A 84 -27.43 -4.19 15.84
CA SER A 84 -28.75 -4.53 15.34
C SER A 84 -29.86 -3.73 16.04
N LYS A 85 -29.77 -3.52 17.36
CA LYS A 85 -30.70 -2.69 18.12
C LYS A 85 -30.64 -1.21 17.72
N LEU A 86 -29.43 -0.65 17.56
CA LEU A 86 -29.23 0.76 17.19
C LEU A 86 -29.61 1.05 15.73
N THR A 87 -29.58 0.04 14.86
CA THR A 87 -29.85 0.17 13.43
C THR A 87 -31.18 -0.47 13.02
N ASN A 88 -32.21 -0.40 13.87
CA ASN A 88 -33.58 -0.85 13.58
C ASN A 88 -33.67 -2.30 13.04
N GLY A 89 -32.86 -3.22 13.58
CA GLY A 89 -32.89 -4.64 13.23
C GLY A 89 -32.11 -5.00 11.97
N GLN A 90 -31.25 -4.12 11.42
CA GLN A 90 -30.36 -4.51 10.32
C GLN A 90 -29.52 -5.74 10.68
N SER A 91 -29.30 -6.62 9.69
CA SER A 91 -28.64 -7.91 9.89
C SER A 91 -27.16 -7.75 10.19
N THR A 92 -26.69 -8.39 11.26
CA THR A 92 -25.29 -8.37 11.72
C THR A 92 -24.60 -9.73 11.61
N ASN A 93 -25.23 -10.72 10.97
CA ASN A 93 -24.73 -12.11 10.93
C ASN A 93 -23.29 -12.22 10.40
N ASN A 94 -22.99 -11.53 9.31
CA ASN A 94 -21.68 -11.55 8.64
C ASN A 94 -20.74 -10.43 9.10
N LEU A 95 -21.13 -9.65 10.11
CA LEU A 95 -20.38 -8.48 10.57
C LEU A 95 -19.22 -8.90 11.48
N LYS A 96 -17.98 -8.60 11.12
CA LYS A 96 -16.82 -8.81 12.01
C LYS A 96 -16.53 -7.54 12.82
N LEU A 97 -15.95 -7.69 14.00
CA LEU A 97 -15.47 -6.56 14.81
C LEU A 97 -14.13 -6.04 14.24
N THR A 98 -14.17 -5.48 13.03
CA THR A 98 -13.05 -4.79 12.39
C THR A 98 -13.50 -3.40 11.98
N LEU A 99 -12.58 -2.42 12.00
CA LEU A 99 -12.89 -1.04 11.58
C LEU A 99 -13.58 -1.02 10.21
N TYR A 100 -13.09 -1.83 9.28
CA TYR A 100 -13.60 -1.98 7.91
C TYR A 100 -15.08 -2.41 7.88
N ASP A 101 -15.41 -3.54 8.53
CA ASP A 101 -16.77 -4.09 8.49
C ASP A 101 -17.76 -3.17 9.21
N LEU A 102 -17.34 -2.59 10.35
CA LEU A 102 -18.14 -1.64 11.13
C LEU A 102 -18.41 -0.35 10.34
N ARG A 103 -17.39 0.20 9.69
CA ARG A 103 -17.48 1.39 8.84
C ARG A 103 -18.53 1.17 7.75
N ARG A 104 -18.42 0.08 7.00
CA ARG A 104 -19.35 -0.25 5.92
C ARG A 104 -20.79 -0.44 6.42
N PHE A 105 -20.98 -1.11 7.56
CA PHE A 105 -22.31 -1.31 8.15
C PHE A 105 -22.96 0.02 8.56
N ILE A 106 -22.22 0.88 9.25
CA ILE A 106 -22.71 2.16 9.75
C ILE A 106 -22.95 3.16 8.60
N ASP A 107 -22.08 3.19 7.58
CA ASP A 107 -22.27 4.03 6.39
C ASP A 107 -23.57 3.65 5.65
N ASN A 108 -23.83 2.35 5.48
CA ASN A 108 -25.08 1.87 4.88
C ASN A 108 -26.31 2.26 5.72
N TYR A 109 -26.22 2.15 7.05
CA TYR A 109 -27.29 2.60 7.94
C TYR A 109 -27.53 4.10 7.81
N ASN A 110 -26.50 4.94 7.92
CA ASN A 110 -26.61 6.39 7.84
C ASN A 110 -27.21 6.84 6.50
N LYS A 111 -26.78 6.22 5.39
CA LYS A 111 -27.37 6.41 4.06
C LYS A 111 -28.86 6.07 4.01
N SER A 112 -29.29 5.04 4.73
CA SER A 112 -30.68 4.59 4.73
C SER A 112 -31.62 5.50 5.54
N VAL A 113 -31.10 6.20 6.55
CA VAL A 113 -31.91 7.03 7.45
C VAL A 113 -31.85 8.53 7.16
N LEU A 114 -30.80 9.00 6.50
CA LEU A 114 -30.60 10.42 6.19
C LEU A 114 -30.26 10.61 4.70
N SER A 115 -31.19 11.18 3.93
CA SER A 115 -31.01 11.40 2.49
C SER A 115 -29.91 12.40 2.13
N SER A 116 -29.59 13.33 3.04
CA SER A 116 -28.51 14.30 2.89
C SER A 116 -27.14 13.77 3.34
N TYR A 117 -27.06 12.53 3.85
CA TYR A 117 -25.81 11.93 4.28
C TYR A 117 -24.87 11.72 3.09
N THR A 118 -23.64 12.22 3.21
CA THR A 118 -22.59 12.00 2.20
C THR A 118 -21.93 10.66 2.48
N THR A 119 -22.20 9.68 1.62
CA THR A 119 -21.59 8.35 1.74
C THR A 119 -20.08 8.44 1.60
N LEU A 120 -19.38 7.67 2.42
CA LEU A 120 -17.94 7.59 2.31
C LEU A 120 -17.51 6.95 0.98
N PRO A 121 -16.26 7.23 0.51
CA PRO A 121 -15.72 6.57 -0.66
C PRO A 121 -15.76 5.04 -0.48
N PRO A 122 -16.10 4.29 -1.54
CA PRO A 122 -16.11 2.84 -1.51
C PRO A 122 -14.73 2.32 -1.10
N ASP A 123 -14.77 1.16 -0.48
CA ASP A 123 -13.61 0.55 0.12
C ASP A 123 -12.46 0.31 -0.88
N PRO A 124 -11.19 0.46 -0.45
CA PRO A 124 -10.02 0.02 -1.19
C PRO A 124 -10.20 -1.43 -1.67
N LYS A 125 -10.20 -1.67 -2.97
CA LYS A 125 -10.03 -3.03 -3.51
C LYS A 125 -8.56 -3.23 -3.85
N VAL A 126 -7.99 -4.38 -3.55
CA VAL A 126 -6.64 -4.71 -4.03
C VAL A 126 -6.74 -5.16 -5.49
N GLY A 127 -5.98 -4.51 -6.36
CA GLY A 127 -5.77 -4.86 -7.75
C GLY A 127 -4.39 -5.47 -7.97
N PHE A 128 -4.31 -6.34 -8.98
CA PHE A 128 -3.07 -6.98 -9.42
C PHE A 128 -2.91 -6.76 -10.93
N ASN A 129 -1.69 -6.50 -11.36
CA ASN A 129 -1.33 -6.45 -12.77
C ASN A 129 -0.05 -7.26 -13.01
N PHE A 130 -0.01 -8.01 -14.11
CA PHE A 130 1.15 -8.81 -14.50
C PHE A 130 1.65 -8.32 -15.85
N ALA A 131 2.95 -8.00 -15.92
CA ALA A 131 3.58 -7.46 -17.11
C ALA A 131 4.82 -8.27 -17.50
N LEU A 132 5.05 -8.39 -18.80
CA LEU A 132 6.29 -8.93 -19.38
C LEU A 132 7.04 -7.80 -20.08
N SER A 133 8.37 -7.86 -20.06
CA SER A 133 9.23 -6.85 -20.66
C SER A 133 10.44 -7.51 -21.33
N GLY A 134 10.99 -6.83 -22.33
CA GLY A 134 12.19 -7.23 -23.04
C GLY A 134 12.91 -6.03 -23.65
N GLY A 135 14.22 -6.13 -23.83
CA GLY A 135 15.03 -5.06 -24.38
C GLY A 135 16.52 -5.36 -24.37
N PHE A 136 17.32 -4.30 -24.29
CA PHE A 136 18.77 -4.38 -24.21
C PHE A 136 19.28 -3.48 -23.07
N THR A 137 20.37 -3.88 -22.43
CA THR A 137 21.01 -3.14 -21.33
C THR A 137 22.51 -3.09 -21.55
N ASN A 138 23.14 -1.99 -21.13
CA ASN A 138 24.60 -1.87 -21.06
C ASN A 138 25.14 -2.19 -19.66
N ASN A 139 24.29 -2.66 -18.74
CA ASN A 139 24.66 -3.02 -17.36
C ASN A 139 25.47 -1.91 -16.65
N PRO A 140 24.87 -0.72 -16.43
CA PRO A 140 25.61 0.48 -16.04
C PRO A 140 26.19 0.45 -14.61
N PHE A 141 25.84 -0.57 -13.82
CA PHE A 141 26.29 -0.73 -12.43
C PHE A 141 27.46 -1.70 -12.27
N ILE A 142 27.98 -2.22 -13.38
CA ILE A 142 29.17 -3.07 -13.41
C ILE A 142 30.14 -2.54 -14.47
N SER A 143 31.41 -2.94 -14.38
CA SER A 143 32.46 -2.40 -15.25
C SER A 143 32.23 -2.82 -16.71
N ASN A 144 31.84 -1.87 -17.55
CA ASN A 144 31.61 -2.05 -18.98
C ASN A 144 32.17 -0.84 -19.76
N PRO A 145 33.50 -0.71 -19.89
CA PRO A 145 34.14 0.47 -20.47
C PRO A 145 33.78 0.67 -21.96
N ASP A 146 33.57 -0.43 -22.67
CA ASP A 146 33.25 -0.44 -24.11
C ASP A 146 31.75 -0.33 -24.38
N ASN A 147 30.93 -0.23 -23.32
CA ASN A 147 29.48 -0.01 -23.39
C ASN A 147 28.75 -1.09 -24.22
N PHE A 148 29.21 -2.34 -24.13
CA PHE A 148 28.57 -3.48 -24.78
C PHE A 148 27.12 -3.63 -24.31
N LYS A 149 26.23 -4.01 -25.24
CA LYS A 149 24.82 -4.19 -24.96
C LYS A 149 24.48 -5.67 -24.95
N THR A 150 23.69 -6.05 -23.97
CA THR A 150 23.23 -7.42 -23.78
C THR A 150 21.71 -7.47 -23.80
N PRO A 151 21.11 -8.55 -24.32
CA PRO A 151 19.67 -8.77 -24.24
C PRO A 151 19.20 -8.84 -22.78
N LEU A 152 17.96 -8.40 -22.56
CA LEU A 152 17.31 -8.36 -21.26
C LEU A 152 15.86 -8.81 -21.38
N ILE A 153 15.39 -9.61 -20.44
CA ILE A 153 13.96 -9.91 -20.24
C ILE A 153 13.55 -9.65 -18.79
N GLY A 154 12.26 -9.46 -18.57
CA GLY A 154 11.72 -9.32 -17.22
C GLY A 154 10.24 -9.59 -17.12
N ALA A 155 9.79 -9.85 -15.91
CA ALA A 155 8.40 -9.99 -15.53
C ALA A 155 8.12 -9.18 -14.26
N GLU A 156 6.95 -8.57 -14.16
CA GLU A 156 6.56 -7.74 -13.03
C GLU A 156 5.16 -8.10 -12.56
N LEU A 157 5.01 -8.28 -11.25
CA LEU A 157 3.73 -8.34 -10.56
C LEU A 157 3.55 -7.04 -9.78
N GLU A 158 2.57 -6.24 -10.18
CA GLU A 158 2.20 -4.99 -9.53
C GLU A 158 0.97 -5.21 -8.64
N VAL A 159 1.01 -4.65 -7.43
CA VAL A 159 -0.09 -4.61 -6.46
C VAL A 159 -0.47 -3.16 -6.23
N PHE A 160 -1.76 -2.86 -6.35
CA PHE A 160 -2.25 -1.49 -6.25
C PHE A 160 -3.65 -1.43 -5.65
N GLU A 161 -4.05 -0.22 -5.24
CA GLU A 161 -5.42 0.03 -4.85
C GLU A 161 -6.28 0.28 -6.09
N SER A 162 -7.23 -0.61 -6.36
CA SER A 162 -8.19 -0.56 -7.46
C SER A 162 -9.25 0.51 -7.18
N ARG A 163 -8.85 1.75 -7.45
CA ARG A 163 -9.69 2.96 -7.57
C ARG A 163 -9.53 3.53 -8.98
N ASP A 164 -10.43 4.43 -9.35
CA ASP A 164 -10.22 5.27 -10.52
C ASP A 164 -8.90 6.03 -10.38
N LEU A 165 -8.03 5.90 -11.39
CA LEU A 165 -6.73 6.58 -11.49
C LEU A 165 -5.75 6.22 -10.37
N VAL A 166 -5.36 4.95 -10.31
CA VAL A 166 -4.30 4.42 -9.42
C VAL A 166 -3.09 5.36 -9.40
N ARG A 167 -2.71 5.82 -8.20
CA ARG A 167 -1.53 6.66 -7.98
C ARG A 167 -0.36 5.92 -7.36
N HIS A 168 -0.65 4.96 -6.48
CA HIS A 168 0.35 4.27 -5.67
C HIS A 168 0.30 2.78 -5.96
N SER A 169 1.45 2.17 -6.14
CA SER A 169 1.56 0.73 -6.28
C SER A 169 2.90 0.21 -5.76
N GLY A 170 2.89 -1.03 -5.28
CA GLY A 170 4.09 -1.82 -5.03
C GLY A 170 4.29 -2.80 -6.18
N PHE A 171 5.52 -3.21 -6.43
CA PHE A 171 5.80 -4.25 -7.41
C PHE A 171 6.89 -5.22 -6.96
N LEU A 172 6.76 -6.46 -7.41
CA LEU A 172 7.80 -7.48 -7.42
C LEU A 172 8.23 -7.68 -8.87
N GLN A 173 9.50 -7.53 -9.15
CA GLN A 173 10.05 -7.65 -10.50
C GLN A 173 11.13 -8.72 -10.55
N PHE A 174 11.04 -9.60 -11.54
CA PHE A 174 12.11 -10.46 -11.99
C PHE A 174 12.74 -9.87 -13.26
N ARG A 175 14.06 -9.91 -13.35
CA ARG A 175 14.82 -9.44 -14.52
C ARG A 175 16.00 -10.36 -14.78
N HIS A 176 16.22 -10.75 -16.03
CA HIS A 176 17.38 -11.53 -16.45
C HIS A 176 18.11 -10.85 -17.60
N THR A 177 19.40 -10.56 -17.37
CA THR A 177 20.34 -10.11 -18.40
C THR A 177 21.16 -11.30 -18.89
N PHE A 178 21.19 -11.50 -20.21
CA PHE A 178 21.99 -12.54 -20.86
C PHE A 178 23.43 -12.06 -21.08
N ASP A 179 24.37 -12.99 -21.15
CA ASP A 179 25.75 -12.73 -21.58
C ASP A 179 25.87 -12.71 -23.10
N THR A 180 26.98 -12.15 -23.60
CA THR A 180 27.38 -12.20 -25.01
C THR A 180 28.88 -12.47 -25.11
N ASP A 181 29.36 -12.85 -26.30
CA ASP A 181 30.80 -13.07 -26.55
C ASP A 181 31.64 -11.83 -26.22
N GLU A 182 31.09 -10.64 -26.47
CA GLU A 182 31.71 -9.34 -26.17
C GLU A 182 31.60 -8.96 -24.69
N PHE A 183 30.62 -9.53 -23.98
CA PHE A 183 30.31 -9.16 -22.60
C PHE A 183 29.86 -10.36 -21.76
N GLN A 184 30.84 -11.03 -21.16
CA GLN A 184 30.68 -12.27 -20.39
C GLN A 184 30.13 -12.02 -18.97
N TYR A 185 28.97 -11.38 -18.90
CA TYR A 185 28.25 -11.07 -17.67
C TYR A 185 26.77 -11.43 -17.85
N SER A 186 26.25 -12.28 -16.96
CA SER A 186 24.82 -12.57 -16.86
C SER A 186 24.33 -12.34 -15.43
N ALA A 187 23.07 -11.93 -15.29
CA ALA A 187 22.49 -11.65 -13.99
C ALA A 187 20.98 -11.93 -13.95
N SER A 188 20.53 -12.60 -12.89
CA SER A 188 19.12 -12.71 -12.53
C SER A 188 18.86 -11.88 -11.27
N GLU A 189 17.90 -10.96 -11.35
CA GLU A 189 17.53 -10.03 -10.27
C GLU A 189 16.06 -10.24 -9.89
N PHE A 190 15.79 -10.42 -8.60
CA PHE A 190 14.46 -10.26 -8.00
C PHE A 190 14.45 -8.96 -7.19
N SER A 191 13.54 -8.04 -7.49
CA SER A 191 13.49 -6.73 -6.82
C SER A 191 12.11 -6.37 -6.32
N LEU A 192 12.08 -5.70 -5.16
CA LEU A 192 10.90 -5.04 -4.63
C LEU A 192 11.02 -3.53 -4.87
N GLY A 193 9.90 -2.94 -5.26
CA GLY A 193 9.85 -1.51 -5.47
C GLY A 193 8.49 -0.89 -5.26
N TYR A 194 8.49 0.42 -5.31
CA TYR A 194 7.33 1.28 -5.16
C TYR A 194 7.23 2.22 -6.36
N ARG A 195 6.03 2.41 -6.87
CA ARG A 195 5.74 3.26 -8.02
C ARG A 195 4.69 4.30 -7.65
N TYR A 196 4.98 5.54 -8.04
CA TYR A 196 4.07 6.67 -7.91
C TYR A 196 3.77 7.27 -9.29
N ARG A 197 2.49 7.25 -9.68
CA ARG A 197 1.98 7.84 -10.92
C ARG A 197 1.63 9.32 -10.70
N PHE A 198 2.51 10.21 -11.17
CA PHE A 198 2.28 11.66 -11.14
C PHE A 198 1.13 12.06 -12.07
N ILE A 199 1.07 11.42 -13.24
CA ILE A 199 -0.04 11.52 -14.20
C ILE A 199 -0.69 10.14 -14.28
N SER A 200 -1.99 10.08 -14.04
CA SER A 200 -2.78 8.85 -14.14
C SER A 200 -4.07 9.17 -14.90
N LYS A 201 -4.14 8.74 -16.17
CA LYS A 201 -5.30 8.87 -17.07
C LYS A 201 -5.61 7.49 -17.67
N SER A 202 -6.83 7.31 -18.17
CA SER A 202 -7.29 6.03 -18.75
C SER A 202 -6.49 5.55 -19.98
N SER A 203 -5.82 6.47 -20.69
CA SER A 203 -5.00 6.18 -21.87
C SER A 203 -3.49 6.31 -21.65
N PHE A 204 -3.08 7.02 -20.58
CA PHE A 204 -1.68 7.40 -20.36
C PHE A 204 -1.39 7.55 -18.87
N ALA A 205 -0.28 6.98 -18.43
CA ALA A 205 0.29 7.25 -17.11
C ALA A 205 1.77 7.64 -17.23
N LEU A 206 2.21 8.55 -16.36
CA LEU A 206 3.61 8.87 -16.16
C LEU A 206 3.94 8.65 -14.68
N TYR A 207 4.99 7.90 -14.41
CA TYR A 207 5.35 7.50 -13.06
C TYR A 207 6.83 7.58 -12.78
N GLY A 208 7.13 7.79 -11.50
CA GLY A 208 8.43 7.55 -10.91
C GLY A 208 8.36 6.27 -10.10
N GLN A 209 9.47 5.56 -10.00
CA GLN A 209 9.56 4.36 -9.19
C GLN A 209 10.90 4.26 -8.49
N VAL A 210 10.94 3.53 -7.39
CA VAL A 210 12.15 3.22 -6.65
C VAL A 210 12.22 1.72 -6.40
N LYS A 211 13.37 1.10 -6.68
CA LYS A 211 13.71 -0.24 -6.19
C LYS A 211 14.45 -0.09 -4.87
N PHE A 212 13.88 -0.64 -3.79
CA PHE A 212 14.45 -0.50 -2.45
C PHE A 212 15.06 -1.81 -1.93
N ALA A 213 14.80 -2.95 -2.56
CA ALA A 213 15.46 -4.21 -2.24
C ALA A 213 15.67 -5.03 -3.51
N ALA A 214 16.83 -5.68 -3.64
CA ALA A 214 17.16 -6.53 -4.76
C ALA A 214 17.96 -7.76 -4.29
N LEU A 215 17.62 -8.93 -4.81
CA LEU A 215 18.40 -10.16 -4.71
C LEU A 215 18.96 -10.48 -6.10
N ASN A 216 20.27 -10.49 -6.23
CA ASN A 216 20.98 -10.69 -7.48
C ASN A 216 21.71 -12.04 -7.46
N PHE A 217 21.62 -12.76 -8.56
CA PHE A 217 22.44 -13.93 -8.87
C PHE A 217 23.25 -13.57 -10.12
N THR A 218 24.57 -13.46 -9.98
CA THR A 218 25.44 -13.00 -11.07
C THR A 218 26.44 -14.09 -11.44
N ASN A 219 26.70 -14.22 -12.73
CA ASN A 219 27.80 -15.02 -13.24
C ASN A 219 28.68 -14.13 -14.10
N VAL A 220 29.97 -14.08 -13.79
CA VAL A 220 30.97 -13.26 -14.49
C VAL A 220 32.13 -14.11 -14.88
N THR A 221 32.52 -14.04 -16.16
CA THR A 221 33.71 -14.73 -16.65
C THR A 221 34.76 -13.71 -17.06
N PHE A 222 35.97 -13.82 -16.52
CA PHE A 222 37.09 -12.94 -16.84
C PHE A 222 38.40 -13.72 -16.97
N THR A 223 39.37 -13.12 -17.64
CA THR A 223 40.73 -13.66 -17.77
C THR A 223 41.59 -13.12 -16.63
N ASP A 224 42.22 -14.00 -15.86
CA ASP A 224 43.10 -13.62 -14.76
C ASP A 224 44.50 -13.20 -15.26
N ALA A 225 45.36 -12.79 -14.31
CA ALA A 225 46.73 -12.37 -14.60
C ALA A 225 47.63 -13.45 -15.24
N ASN A 226 47.20 -14.72 -15.21
CA ASN A 226 47.91 -15.86 -15.79
C ASN A 226 47.32 -16.28 -17.16
N ASN A 227 46.45 -15.46 -17.76
CA ASN A 227 45.70 -15.78 -18.99
C ASN A 227 44.77 -16.99 -18.86
N MET A 228 44.33 -17.32 -17.65
CA MET A 228 43.35 -18.38 -17.40
C MET A 228 41.96 -17.79 -17.27
N GLN A 229 40.97 -18.43 -17.89
CA GLN A 229 39.57 -18.03 -17.76
C GLN A 229 39.03 -18.49 -16.40
N GLN A 230 38.48 -17.56 -15.63
CA GLN A 230 37.81 -17.83 -14.37
C GLN A 230 36.35 -17.40 -14.44
N THR A 231 35.47 -18.20 -13.87
CA THR A 231 34.05 -17.88 -13.71
C THR A 231 33.75 -17.71 -12.22
N LEU A 232 33.18 -16.55 -11.87
CA LEU A 232 32.69 -16.27 -10.54
C LEU A 232 31.17 -16.25 -10.56
N ASN A 233 30.59 -16.96 -9.58
CA ASN A 233 29.17 -16.94 -9.31
C ASN A 233 28.98 -16.24 -7.96
N ASP A 234 28.11 -15.24 -7.92
CA ASP A 234 27.85 -14.48 -6.70
C ASP A 234 26.34 -14.33 -6.46
N THR A 235 25.97 -14.26 -5.18
CA THR A 235 24.60 -13.99 -4.74
C THR A 235 24.62 -12.86 -3.73
N SER A 236 23.99 -11.73 -4.08
CA SER A 236 23.96 -10.53 -3.24
C SER A 236 22.54 -10.09 -2.93
N PHE A 237 22.33 -9.62 -1.70
CA PHE A 237 21.14 -8.87 -1.32
C PHE A 237 21.50 -7.42 -1.09
N ASP A 238 20.88 -6.53 -1.85
CA ASP A 238 21.19 -5.12 -1.90
C ASP A 238 19.96 -4.27 -1.56
N VAL A 239 20.21 -3.08 -1.02
CA VAL A 239 19.20 -2.03 -0.76
C VAL A 239 19.55 -0.83 -1.64
N PRO A 240 19.29 -0.90 -2.96
CA PRO A 240 20.02 -0.06 -3.92
C PRO A 240 19.43 1.35 -4.08
N PHE A 241 18.19 1.58 -3.64
CA PHE A 241 17.45 2.85 -3.82
C PHE A 241 17.56 3.40 -5.25
N ILE A 242 17.37 2.54 -6.26
CA ILE A 242 17.45 2.93 -7.68
C ILE A 242 16.15 3.60 -8.10
N PHE A 243 16.25 4.85 -8.55
CA PHE A 243 15.13 5.61 -9.06
C PHE A 243 15.00 5.45 -10.58
N GLY A 244 13.76 5.30 -11.05
CA GLY A 244 13.42 5.24 -12.47
C GLY A 244 12.20 6.09 -12.79
N ILE A 245 12.09 6.49 -14.05
CA ILE A 245 10.91 7.15 -14.62
C ILE A 245 10.39 6.27 -15.75
N GLY A 246 9.07 6.16 -15.87
CA GLY A 246 8.44 5.38 -16.94
C GLY A 246 7.05 5.89 -17.25
N SER A 247 6.48 5.38 -18.34
CA SER A 247 5.12 5.73 -18.77
C SER A 247 4.38 4.52 -19.29
N ASP A 248 3.08 4.46 -19.00
CA ASP A 248 2.17 3.46 -19.55
C ASP A 248 1.33 4.10 -20.66
N ILE A 249 1.21 3.44 -21.82
CA ILE A 249 0.38 3.88 -22.94
C ILE A 249 -0.60 2.75 -23.28
N ARG A 250 -1.90 3.06 -23.23
CA ARG A 250 -2.94 2.09 -23.62
C ARG A 250 -3.03 2.02 -25.15
N VAL A 251 -2.69 0.85 -25.70
CA VAL A 251 -2.69 0.58 -27.16
C VAL A 251 -3.93 -0.19 -27.65
N GLY A 252 -4.96 -0.37 -26.81
CA GLY A 252 -6.20 -1.03 -27.22
C GLY A 252 -7.40 -0.73 -26.31
N THR A 253 -8.60 -0.97 -26.82
CA THR A 253 -9.84 -0.90 -26.04
C THR A 253 -10.12 -2.27 -25.42
N THR A 254 -9.83 -2.45 -24.13
CA THR A 254 -10.47 -3.52 -23.35
C THR A 254 -11.97 -3.27 -23.23
N SER A 255 -12.76 -4.19 -23.78
CA SER A 255 -14.18 -4.43 -23.44
C SER A 255 -14.35 -4.90 -22.00
#